data_AF-A0AAJ0C9R9-F1
#
_entry.id   AF-A0AAJ0C9R9-F1
#
_cell.length_a   1.000
_cell.length_b   1.000
_cell.length_c   1.000
_cell.angle_alpha   90.00
_cell.angle_beta   90.00
_cell.angle_gamma   90.00
#
_symmetry.space_group_name_H-M   'P 1'
#
loop_
_entity.id
_entity.type
_entity.pdbx_description
1 polymer ?
#
loop_
_entity_poly.entity_id
_entity_poly.type
_entity_poly.pdbx_seq_one_letter_code
_entity_poly.pdbx_strand_id
1 'polypeptide(L)'
;MSQSTTSNSMPPGHHADAPPKASEDPSKRPLATVKSWAKPCAVMYGGAMDGPLICGKALGVSTDTNTSLLLSTTADTNPWMGFQLEFPLDPNNEDEGFGIRFQIDRSLGMYGLPRPTEKHRVVIKFPRCQFVHFFQPLDASRYNP
;
A
#
# COMPACT_ATOMS: atom_id res chain seq x y z
N MET A 1 -53.95 -63.33 -26.00
CA MET A 1 -52.86 -64.11 -26.63
C MET A 1 -51.96 -63.14 -27.38
N SER A 2 -50.64 -63.22 -27.13
CA SER A 2 -49.50 -62.80 -28.00
C SER A 2 -49.35 -61.29 -28.30
N GLN A 3 -48.38 -60.57 -27.71
CA GLN A 3 -46.98 -60.31 -28.19
C GLN A 3 -46.96 -59.69 -29.63
N SER A 4 -46.26 -58.61 -29.99
CA SER A 4 -44.95 -58.08 -29.56
C SER A 4 -44.59 -56.75 -30.25
N THR A 5 -43.62 -56.04 -29.63
CA THR A 5 -42.47 -55.28 -30.19
C THR A 5 -42.56 -53.87 -30.81
N THR A 6 -41.67 -53.06 -30.25
CA THR A 6 -41.21 -51.68 -30.45
C THR A 6 -40.45 -51.44 -31.75
N SER A 7 -40.58 -50.25 -32.33
CA SER A 7 -39.46 -49.52 -32.95
C SER A 7 -39.71 -48.01 -32.93
N ASN A 8 -39.00 -47.27 -32.08
CA ASN A 8 -38.96 -45.81 -32.11
C ASN A 8 -37.81 -45.38 -33.02
N SER A 9 -38.16 -44.66 -34.09
CA SER A 9 -37.23 -43.99 -35.00
C SER A 9 -36.59 -42.76 -34.35
N MET A 10 -35.27 -42.61 -34.47
CA MET A 10 -34.48 -41.45 -34.02
C MET A 10 -34.83 -40.16 -34.78
N PRO A 11 -34.68 -38.97 -34.17
CA PRO A 11 -34.41 -37.72 -34.86
C PRO A 11 -32.90 -37.34 -34.83
N PRO A 12 -32.46 -36.43 -35.71
CA PRO A 12 -31.04 -36.28 -36.10
C PRO A 12 -30.27 -35.20 -35.32
N GLY A 13 -28.94 -35.35 -35.31
CA GLY A 13 -28.01 -34.22 -35.30
C GLY A 13 -27.45 -33.80 -33.93
N HIS A 14 -26.40 -34.47 -33.48
CA HIS A 14 -25.48 -33.92 -32.48
C HIS A 14 -24.71 -32.75 -33.11
N HIS A 15 -25.01 -31.51 -32.70
CA HIS A 15 -24.02 -30.44 -32.74
C HIS A 15 -22.91 -30.83 -31.77
N ALA A 16 -21.72 -31.06 -32.29
CA ALA A 16 -20.53 -31.25 -31.47
C ALA A 16 -20.23 -29.94 -30.74
N ASP A 17 -20.60 -29.88 -29.47
CA ASP A 17 -20.11 -28.85 -28.56
C ASP A 17 -18.59 -28.89 -28.58
N ALA A 18 -17.98 -27.76 -28.93
CA ALA A 18 -16.54 -27.59 -28.85
C ALA A 18 -16.08 -27.93 -27.41
N PRO A 19 -14.94 -28.64 -27.24
CA PRO A 19 -14.46 -28.98 -25.91
C PRO A 19 -14.26 -27.70 -25.09
N PRO A 20 -14.56 -27.72 -23.79
CA PRO A 20 -14.36 -26.56 -22.94
C PRO A 20 -12.90 -26.13 -23.06
N LYS A 21 -12.68 -24.85 -23.40
CA LYS A 21 -11.33 -24.25 -23.41
C LYS A 21 -10.70 -24.57 -22.06
N ALA A 22 -9.54 -25.23 -22.12
CA ALA A 22 -8.76 -25.60 -20.95
C ALA A 22 -8.70 -24.42 -19.99
N SER A 23 -9.16 -24.63 -18.75
CA SER A 23 -9.02 -23.67 -17.67
C SER A 23 -7.54 -23.31 -17.57
N GLU A 24 -7.20 -22.05 -17.82
CA GLU A 24 -5.86 -21.56 -17.54
C GLU A 24 -5.52 -21.90 -16.10
N ASP A 25 -4.44 -22.68 -15.92
CA ASP A 25 -3.90 -23.02 -14.62
C ASP A 25 -3.69 -21.70 -13.84
N PRO A 26 -4.38 -21.49 -12.70
CA PRO A 26 -4.27 -20.25 -11.93
C PRO A 26 -2.83 -19.96 -11.50
N SER A 27 -1.94 -20.97 -11.52
CA SER A 27 -0.50 -20.85 -11.29
C SER A 27 0.25 -20.00 -12.34
N LYS A 28 -0.30 -19.83 -13.56
CA LYS A 28 0.35 -19.09 -14.65
C LYS A 28 0.05 -17.59 -14.69
N ARG A 29 -0.78 -17.06 -13.78
CA ARG A 29 -0.94 -15.60 -13.70
C ARG A 29 0.35 -15.01 -13.16
N PRO A 30 1.01 -14.10 -13.90
CA PRO A 30 2.14 -13.38 -13.32
C PRO A 30 1.62 -12.67 -12.07
N LEU A 31 2.19 -13.01 -10.91
CA LEU A 31 1.94 -12.28 -9.67
C LEU A 31 2.35 -10.83 -9.95
N ALA A 32 1.35 -9.96 -10.13
CA ALA A 32 1.59 -8.54 -10.30
C ALA A 32 2.40 -8.10 -9.08
N THR A 33 3.69 -7.82 -9.29
CA THR A 33 4.58 -7.39 -8.23
C THR A 33 4.24 -5.94 -7.95
N VAL A 34 3.25 -5.73 -7.09
CA VAL A 34 2.88 -4.37 -6.68
C VAL A 34 4.02 -3.88 -5.80
N LYS A 35 4.79 -2.92 -6.32
CA LYS A 35 5.96 -2.37 -5.65
C LYS A 35 5.55 -1.23 -4.73
N SER A 36 6.04 -1.26 -3.49
CA SER A 36 5.89 -0.11 -2.58
C SER A 36 6.53 1.13 -3.20
N TRP A 37 5.91 2.28 -2.96
CA TRP A 37 6.36 3.58 -3.47
C TRP A 37 6.50 4.56 -2.32
N ALA A 38 7.58 5.33 -2.30
CA ALA A 38 7.82 6.37 -1.31
C ALA A 38 8.40 7.61 -1.97
N LYS A 39 7.91 8.80 -1.57
CA LYS A 39 8.49 10.08 -1.99
C LYS A 39 8.57 11.04 -0.80
N PRO A 40 9.60 11.91 -0.74
CA PRO A 40 9.65 12.99 0.23
C PRO A 40 8.39 13.86 0.16
N CYS A 41 7.85 14.25 1.31
CA CYS A 41 6.69 15.15 1.39
C CYS A 41 6.81 16.05 2.62
N ALA A 42 6.16 17.22 2.62
CA ALA A 42 5.98 18.00 3.83
C ALA A 42 4.66 17.58 4.49
N VAL A 43 4.64 17.52 5.82
CA VAL A 43 3.43 17.22 6.60
C VAL A 43 3.08 18.45 7.43
N MET A 44 1.89 18.98 7.20
CA MET A 44 1.34 20.07 8.00
C MET A 44 0.43 19.49 9.07
N TYR A 45 0.64 19.88 10.32
CA TYR A 45 -0.17 19.43 11.46
C TYR A 45 -0.95 20.62 12.03
N GLY A 46 -2.24 20.44 12.35
CA GLY A 46 -3.06 21.48 12.99
C GLY A 46 -4.40 21.82 12.33
N GLY A 47 -4.82 21.11 11.29
CA GLY A 47 -6.18 21.23 10.70
C GLY A 47 -6.45 22.51 9.89
N ALA A 48 -5.67 23.57 10.06
CA ALA A 48 -5.70 24.80 9.28
C ALA A 48 -4.39 25.01 8.50
N MET A 49 -4.43 25.92 7.52
CA MET A 49 -3.32 26.21 6.57
C MET A 49 -2.15 26.99 7.22
N ASP A 50 -2.18 27.16 8.53
CA ASP A 50 -1.23 27.90 9.36
C ASP A 50 -0.48 27.01 10.37
N GLY A 51 -0.68 25.69 10.29
CA GLY A 51 -0.05 24.73 11.18
C GLY A 51 1.46 24.56 10.94
N PRO A 52 2.22 24.10 11.95
CA PRO A 52 3.63 23.78 11.78
C PRO A 52 3.86 22.74 10.68
N LEU A 53 4.89 22.98 9.87
CA LEU A 53 5.36 22.08 8.82
C LEU A 53 6.50 21.21 9.33
N ILE A 54 6.32 19.89 9.19
CA ILE A 54 7.35 18.89 9.44
C ILE A 54 7.84 18.41 8.07
N CYS A 55 9.13 18.62 7.80
CA CYS A 55 9.77 18.17 6.58
C CYS A 55 11.24 17.84 6.83
N GLY A 56 11.90 17.26 5.82
CA GLY A 56 13.29 16.88 5.90
C GLY A 56 14.20 17.59 4.90
N LYS A 57 15.49 17.25 4.96
CA LYS A 57 16.55 17.74 4.07
C LYS A 57 16.24 17.63 2.57
N ALA A 58 15.48 16.60 2.17
CA ALA A 58 15.05 16.42 0.78
C ALA A 58 14.16 17.56 0.26
N LEU A 59 13.58 18.37 1.14
CA LEU A 59 12.76 19.55 0.82
C LEU A 59 13.46 20.87 1.18
N GLY A 60 14.77 20.85 1.41
CA GLY A 60 15.59 22.05 1.65
C GLY A 60 15.66 22.51 3.10
N VAL A 61 15.08 21.79 4.06
CA VAL A 61 15.15 22.14 5.49
C VAL A 61 16.32 21.44 6.15
N SER A 62 17.16 22.20 6.86
CA SER A 62 18.36 21.69 7.54
C SER A 62 18.00 20.96 8.84
N THR A 63 17.35 19.80 8.72
CA THR A 63 17.00 18.90 9.81
C THR A 63 17.28 17.46 9.42
N ASP A 64 17.61 16.62 10.40
CA ASP A 64 17.79 15.18 10.25
C ASP A 64 16.47 14.41 10.26
N THR A 65 15.35 15.11 10.46
CA THR A 65 14.01 14.56 10.28
C THR A 65 13.79 14.20 8.82
N ASN A 66 13.10 13.10 8.56
CA ASN A 66 12.67 12.73 7.22
C ASN A 66 11.17 12.42 7.19
N THR A 67 10.52 12.84 6.12
CA THR A 67 9.07 12.73 5.96
C THR A 67 8.75 12.27 4.56
N SER A 68 7.95 11.22 4.44
CA SER A 68 7.60 10.64 3.15
C SER A 68 6.14 10.21 3.06
N LEU A 69 5.57 10.39 1.87
CA LEU A 69 4.31 9.77 1.49
C LEU A 69 4.63 8.37 0.98
N LEU A 70 4.01 7.37 1.60
CA LEU A 70 4.28 5.95 1.38
C LEU A 70 3.00 5.25 0.91
N LEU A 71 3.12 4.54 -0.20
CA LEU A 71 2.22 3.45 -0.59
C LEU A 71 2.93 2.13 -0.30
N SER A 72 2.45 1.39 0.69
CA SER A 72 3.03 0.11 1.10
C SER A 72 2.21 -1.04 0.55
N THR A 73 2.88 -1.95 -0.15
CA THR A 73 2.27 -3.11 -0.82
C THR A 73 3.09 -4.36 -0.52
N THR A 74 3.22 -4.70 0.77
CA THR A 74 3.95 -5.90 1.21
C THR A 74 3.11 -7.15 0.95
N ALA A 75 3.73 -8.23 0.49
CA ALA A 75 3.12 -9.56 0.41
C ALA A 75 2.43 -9.92 1.74
N ASP A 76 1.29 -10.60 1.64
CA ASP A 76 0.49 -11.08 2.78
C ASP A 76 -0.04 -9.98 3.72
N THR A 77 -0.04 -8.72 3.28
CA THR A 77 -0.62 -7.61 4.03
C THR A 77 -1.54 -6.77 3.16
N ASN A 78 -2.54 -6.16 3.80
CA ASN A 78 -3.40 -5.19 3.13
C ASN A 78 -2.57 -3.97 2.69
N PRO A 79 -2.63 -3.57 1.40
CA PRO A 79 -1.96 -2.37 0.96
C PRO A 79 -2.53 -1.16 1.70
N TRP A 80 -1.67 -0.19 1.99
CA TRP A 80 -2.06 1.02 2.68
C TRP A 80 -1.24 2.20 2.18
N MET A 81 -1.85 3.38 2.27
CA MET A 81 -1.21 4.66 1.98
C MET A 81 -1.15 5.50 3.25
N GLY A 82 -0.11 6.32 3.39
CA GLY A 82 0.01 7.21 4.54
C GLY A 82 1.34 7.95 4.59
N PHE A 83 1.59 8.59 5.72
CA PHE A 83 2.85 9.26 5.99
C PHE A 83 3.78 8.36 6.81
N GLN A 84 5.07 8.45 6.52
CA GLN A 84 6.15 7.96 7.35
C GLN A 84 7.00 9.14 7.78
N LEU A 85 7.13 9.33 9.09
CA LEU A 85 7.98 10.32 9.73
C LEU A 85 9.13 9.58 10.42
N GLU A 86 10.35 10.04 10.21
CA GLU A 86 11.56 9.55 10.87
C GLU A 86 12.22 10.69 11.62
N PHE A 87 12.41 10.50 12.92
CA PHE A 87 13.12 11.43 13.79
C PHE A 87 14.46 10.82 14.20
N PRO A 88 15.54 11.61 14.28
CA PRO A 88 16.81 11.12 14.83
C PRO A 88 16.63 10.73 16.30
N LEU A 89 17.34 9.70 16.72
CA LEU A 89 17.56 9.36 18.13
C LEU A 89 18.84 10.04 18.61
N ASP A 90 18.91 10.29 19.92
CA ASP A 90 20.13 10.78 20.52
C ASP A 90 21.25 9.71 20.40
N PRO A 91 22.49 10.09 20.06
CA PRO A 91 23.62 9.16 20.08
C PRO A 91 23.85 8.50 21.45
N ASN A 92 23.48 9.18 22.55
CA ASN A 92 23.66 8.72 23.92
C ASN A 92 22.41 8.00 24.47
N ASN A 93 21.47 7.60 23.59
CA ASN A 93 20.19 7.02 24.00
C ASN A 93 20.34 5.76 24.90
N GLU A 94 21.45 5.01 24.76
CA GLU A 94 21.76 3.91 25.67
C GLU A 94 22.25 4.39 27.04
N ASP A 95 23.15 5.36 27.08
CA ASP A 95 23.69 5.95 28.32
C ASP A 95 22.62 6.68 29.14
N GLU A 96 21.62 7.26 28.45
CA GLU A 96 20.44 7.90 29.07
C GLU A 96 19.36 6.89 29.51
N GLY A 97 19.57 5.59 29.30
CA GLY A 97 18.67 4.52 29.75
C GLY A 97 17.46 4.26 28.85
N PHE A 98 17.38 4.87 27.66
CA PHE A 98 16.34 4.59 26.67
C PHE A 98 16.63 3.34 25.82
N GLY A 99 17.88 2.86 25.83
CA GLY A 99 18.34 1.62 25.20
C GLY A 99 18.46 1.69 23.68
N ILE A 100 18.97 0.61 23.07
CA ILE A 100 19.10 0.49 21.62
C ILE A 100 17.75 0.19 20.97
N ARG A 101 17.39 0.93 19.93
CA ARG A 101 16.22 0.61 19.09
C ARG A 101 16.63 -0.23 17.89
N PHE A 102 15.78 -1.18 17.53
CA PHE A 102 15.98 -2.07 16.38
C PHE A 102 14.87 -1.87 15.35
N GLN A 103 15.23 -1.96 14.07
CA GLN A 103 14.29 -2.05 12.95
C GLN A 103 14.57 -3.32 12.15
N ILE A 104 13.51 -3.92 11.60
CA ILE A 104 13.65 -5.07 10.71
C ILE A 104 14.14 -4.60 9.35
N ASP A 105 15.35 -5.02 9.00
CA ASP A 105 15.91 -4.87 7.66
C ASP A 105 15.46 -6.05 6.80
N ARG A 106 14.45 -5.81 5.96
CA ARG A 106 13.88 -6.84 5.07
C ARG A 106 14.78 -7.20 3.89
N SER A 107 15.90 -6.50 3.69
CA SER A 107 16.89 -6.90 2.67
C SER A 107 17.80 -8.04 3.14
N LEU A 108 17.81 -8.32 4.44
CA LEU A 108 18.69 -9.32 5.06
C LEU A 108 17.90 -10.58 5.45
N GLY A 109 18.15 -11.67 4.73
CA GLY A 109 17.54 -12.97 5.01
C GLY A 109 16.07 -13.06 4.59
N MET A 110 15.51 -14.27 4.70
CA MET A 110 14.17 -14.60 4.16
C MET A 110 13.03 -13.84 4.85
N TYR A 111 13.19 -13.49 6.13
CA TYR A 111 12.17 -12.82 6.94
C TYR A 111 12.57 -11.40 7.38
N GLY A 112 13.73 -10.92 6.92
CA GLY A 112 14.38 -9.75 7.49
C GLY A 112 15.11 -10.07 8.80
N LEU A 113 16.12 -9.26 9.14
CA LEU A 113 16.86 -9.35 10.40
C LEU A 113 16.75 -8.04 11.18
N PRO A 114 16.67 -8.10 12.53
CA PRO A 114 16.70 -6.90 13.36
C PRO A 114 18.08 -6.25 13.27
N ARG A 115 18.11 -4.94 12.99
CA ARG A 115 19.32 -4.12 12.96
C ARG A 115 19.14 -2.92 13.88
N PRO A 116 20.16 -2.53 14.66
CA PRO A 116 20.15 -1.27 15.40
C PRO A 116 19.81 -0.10 14.49
N THR A 117 19.04 0.87 15.00
CA THR A 117 18.65 2.06 14.27
C THR A 117 18.87 3.31 15.11
N GLU A 118 19.30 4.38 14.44
CA GLU A 118 19.45 5.72 15.01
C GLU A 118 18.21 6.58 14.75
N LYS A 119 17.10 5.96 14.32
CA LYS A 119 15.89 6.69 13.93
C LYS A 119 14.65 6.12 14.60
N HIS A 120 13.83 7.01 15.14
CA HIS A 120 12.47 6.71 15.52
C HIS A 120 11.52 6.90 14.35
N ARG A 121 10.81 5.84 13.95
CA ARG A 121 9.85 5.88 12.85
C ARG A 121 8.42 5.90 13.37
N VAL A 122 7.65 6.91 12.97
CA VAL A 122 6.20 7.00 13.14
C VAL A 122 5.52 6.78 11.79
N VAL A 123 4.54 5.88 11.76
CA VAL A 123 3.76 5.56 10.54
C VAL A 123 2.31 5.94 10.77
N ILE A 124 1.82 6.87 9.96
CA ILE A 124 0.43 7.35 9.97
C ILE A 124 -0.26 6.75 8.76
N LYS A 125 -1.18 5.81 8.97
CA LYS A 125 -1.95 5.20 7.88
C LYS A 125 -3.22 6.03 7.65
N PHE A 126 -3.52 6.32 6.39
CA PHE A 126 -4.78 6.97 6.07
C PHE A 126 -5.95 6.02 6.35
N PRO A 127 -7.07 6.54 6.87
CA PRO A 127 -8.28 5.76 7.04
C PRO A 127 -8.69 5.09 5.73
N ARG A 128 -9.02 3.80 5.81
CA ARG A 128 -9.60 3.09 4.66
C ARG A 128 -11.10 3.35 4.64
N CYS A 129 -11.64 3.68 3.47
CA CYS A 129 -13.08 3.86 3.24
C CYS A 129 -13.75 5.00 4.05
N GLN A 130 -12.97 5.93 4.61
CA GLN A 130 -13.48 7.13 5.26
C GLN A 130 -12.89 8.35 4.56
N PHE A 131 -13.59 8.86 3.55
CA PHE A 131 -13.19 10.07 2.85
C PHE A 131 -13.89 11.25 3.49
N VAL A 132 -13.12 12.07 4.20
CA VAL A 132 -13.60 13.41 4.58
C VAL A 132 -13.23 14.34 3.44
N HIS A 133 -14.25 14.80 2.70
CA HIS A 133 -14.07 15.78 1.65
C HIS A 133 -14.19 17.17 2.26
N PHE A 134 -13.15 17.98 2.10
CA PHE A 134 -13.20 19.40 2.41
C PHE A 134 -13.17 20.16 1.09
N PHE A 135 -14.28 20.79 0.74
CA PHE A 135 -14.35 21.72 -0.37
C PHE A 135 -14.09 23.12 0.19
N GLN A 136 -12.99 23.74 -0.21
CA GLN A 136 -12.77 25.15 0.06
C GLN A 136 -13.12 25.93 -1.21
N PRO A 137 -14.08 26.88 -1.14
CA PRO A 137 -14.38 27.74 -2.27
C PRO A 137 -13.10 28.48 -2.71
N LEU A 138 -12.82 28.47 -4.01
CA LEU A 138 -11.77 29.31 -4.55
C LEU A 138 -12.23 30.77 -4.38
N ASP A 139 -11.51 31.55 -3.59
CA ASP A 139 -11.81 32.97 -3.43
C ASP A 139 -11.46 33.71 -4.73
N ALA A 140 -12.49 33.91 -5.56
CA ALA A 140 -12.39 34.59 -6.85
C ALA A 140 -12.03 36.08 -6.72
N SER A 141 -12.04 36.65 -5.51
CA SER A 141 -11.70 38.07 -5.29
C SER A 141 -10.19 38.37 -5.39
N ARG A 142 -9.33 37.36 -5.43
CA ARG A 142 -7.86 37.52 -5.57
C ARG A 142 -7.37 37.57 -7.01
N TYR A 143 -8.25 37.36 -7.99
CA TYR A 143 -7.96 37.59 -9.40
C TYR A 143 -8.59 38.90 -9.84
N ASN A 144 -7.87 40.00 -9.67
CA ASN A 144 -8.14 41.23 -10.40
C ASN A 144 -7.00 41.40 -11.43
N PRO A 145 -7.28 41.36 -12.74
CA PRO A 145 -6.26 41.52 -13.78
C PRO A 145 -5.63 42.92 -13.79
#